data_AF-A8LQY6-F1
#
_entry.id   AF-A8LQY6-F1
#
_cell.length_a   1.000
_cell.length_b   1.000
_cell.length_c   1.000
_cell.angle_alpha   90.00
_cell.angle_beta   90.00
_cell.angle_gamma   90.00
#
_symmetry.space_group_name_H-M   'P 1'
#
loop_
_entity.id
_entity.type
_entity.pdbx_description
1 polymer ?
#
loop_
_entity_poly.entity_id
_entity_poly.type
_entity_poly.pdbx_seq_one_letter_code
_entity_poly.pdbx_strand_id
1 'polypeptide(L)'
;MTKPAASVGAGDVLTFAQGRQIRVIRVEAAGMRRGPAPEAQALYTDLTPVPDPCEPPPVRKGPRPTKKHRRDYEESRRPPLE
;
A
#
# COMPACT_ATOMS: atom_id res chain seq x y z
N MET A 1 7.44 -8.79 -0.31
CA MET A 1 7.14 -10.24 -0.39
C MET A 1 5.96 -10.41 -1.35
N THR A 2 6.12 -11.11 -2.47
CA THR A 2 5.11 -11.11 -3.56
C THR A 2 4.65 -12.52 -3.99
N LYS A 3 5.41 -13.57 -3.65
CA LYS A 3 5.07 -14.96 -4.00
C LYS A 3 4.23 -15.61 -2.89
N PRO A 4 3.07 -16.21 -3.18
CA PRO A 4 2.20 -16.81 -2.16
C PRO A 4 2.83 -17.94 -1.33
N ALA A 5 3.77 -18.68 -1.93
CA ALA A 5 4.46 -19.81 -1.28
C ALA A 5 5.75 -19.39 -0.53
N ALA A 6 6.00 -18.09 -0.38
CA ALA A 6 7.16 -17.63 0.37
C ALA A 6 6.97 -17.95 1.87
N SER A 7 7.96 -18.60 2.48
CA SER A 7 7.96 -18.89 3.92
C SER A 7 7.99 -17.59 4.72
N VAL A 8 7.16 -17.52 5.77
CA VAL A 8 7.07 -16.38 6.70
C VAL A 8 7.50 -16.85 8.09
N GLY A 9 8.32 -16.06 8.78
CA GLY A 9 8.80 -16.32 10.13
C GLY A 9 8.73 -15.10 11.04
N ALA A 10 9.09 -15.31 12.31
CA ALA A 10 9.25 -14.21 13.27
C ALA A 10 10.36 -13.25 12.81
N GLY A 11 10.12 -11.95 12.98
CA GLY A 11 10.99 -10.86 12.52
C GLY A 11 10.67 -10.35 11.11
N ASP A 12 9.91 -11.09 10.30
CA ASP A 12 9.54 -10.65 8.95
C ASP A 12 8.62 -9.42 8.98
N VAL A 13 8.87 -8.47 8.08
CA VAL A 13 8.02 -7.30 7.89
C VAL A 13 7.18 -7.47 6.63
N LEU A 14 5.86 -7.47 6.81
CA LEU A 14 4.88 -7.61 5.76
C LEU A 14 4.21 -6.27 5.49
N THR A 15 4.19 -5.89 4.21
CA THR A 15 3.46 -4.71 3.72
C THR A 15 2.37 -5.17 2.76
N PHE A 16 1.11 -4.87 3.10
CA PHE A 16 -0.03 -5.26 2.29
C PHE A 16 -1.20 -4.29 2.43
N ALA A 17 -2.10 -4.30 1.46
CA ALA A 17 -3.33 -3.50 1.51
C ALA A 17 -4.40 -4.22 2.35
N GLN A 18 -5.00 -3.50 3.29
CA GLN A 18 -6.21 -3.88 4.01
C GLN A 18 -7.29 -2.83 3.72
N GLY A 19 -8.20 -3.14 2.79
CA GLY A 19 -9.20 -2.18 2.33
C GLY A 19 -8.54 -0.95 1.71
N ARG A 20 -8.70 0.22 2.33
CA ARG A 20 -8.12 1.50 1.88
C ARG A 20 -6.78 1.85 2.54
N GLN A 21 -6.33 1.04 3.50
CA GLN A 21 -5.13 1.29 4.27
C GLN A 21 -4.02 0.34 3.83
N ILE A 22 -2.80 0.85 3.68
CA ILE A 22 -1.61 0.01 3.57
C ILE A 22 -1.12 -0.24 4.99
N ARG A 23 -1.02 -1.50 5.39
CA ARG A 23 -0.46 -1.86 6.69
C ARG A 23 0.96 -2.36 6.54
N VAL A 24 1.76 -2.01 7.52
CA VAL A 24 3.13 -2.50 7.70
C VAL A 24 3.13 -3.22 9.04
N ILE A 25 3.34 -4.53 9.06
CA ILE A 25 3.36 -5.31 10.30
C ILE A 25 4.65 -6.11 10.40
N ARG A 26 5.16 -6.28 11.62
CA ARG A 26 6.23 -7.23 11.91
C ARG A 26 5.63 -8.47 12.55
N VAL A 27 5.96 -9.64 12.01
CA VAL A 27 5.53 -10.93 12.58
C VAL A 27 6.35 -11.20 13.84
N GLU A 28 5.69 -11.45 14.97
CA GLU A 28 6.36 -11.83 16.23
C GLU A 28 6.42 -13.35 16.37
N ALA A 29 5.38 -14.06 15.91
CA ALA A 29 5.34 -15.52 15.87
C ALA A 29 4.38 -16.05 14.81
N ALA A 30 4.62 -17.27 14.32
CA ALA A 30 3.68 -17.96 13.44
C ALA A 30 2.52 -18.56 14.26
N GLY A 31 1.29 -18.34 13.82
CA GLY A 31 0.12 -18.96 14.44
C GLY A 31 -0.02 -20.43 14.03
N MET A 32 -0.39 -21.30 14.97
CA MET A 32 -0.63 -22.73 14.69
C MET A 32 -1.98 -23.01 14.04
N ARG A 33 -2.94 -22.09 14.21
CA ARG A 33 -4.27 -22.15 13.62
C ARG A 33 -4.83 -20.75 13.46
N ARG A 34 -5.92 -20.63 12.71
CA ARG A 34 -6.71 -19.39 12.68
C ARG A 34 -7.52 -19.29 13.98
N GLY A 35 -7.27 -18.24 14.74
CA GLY A 35 -7.93 -17.95 16.02
C GLY A 35 -8.82 -16.69 15.97
N PRO A 36 -9.43 -16.33 17.11
CA PRO A 36 -10.13 -15.07 17.27
C PRO A 36 -9.20 -13.86 17.15
N ALA A 37 -9.78 -12.68 16.92
CA ALA A 37 -9.01 -11.46 16.62
C ALA A 37 -7.95 -11.09 17.67
N PRO A 38 -8.20 -11.15 19.00
CA PRO A 38 -7.20 -10.80 19.99
C PRO A 38 -5.99 -11.77 20.01
N GLU A 39 -6.24 -13.07 19.84
CA GLU A 39 -5.16 -14.07 19.75
C GLU A 39 -4.30 -13.83 18.52
N ALA A 40 -4.91 -13.49 17.37
CA ALA A 40 -4.17 -13.19 16.15
C ALA A 40 -3.38 -11.87 16.26
N GLN A 41 -3.91 -10.87 16.96
CA GLN A 41 -3.23 -9.59 17.20
C GLN A 41 -1.97 -9.74 18.04
N ALA A 42 -1.94 -10.71 18.98
CA ALA A 42 -0.76 -10.99 19.79
C ALA A 42 0.43 -11.55 18.98
N LEU A 43 0.23 -11.95 17.72
CA LEU A 43 1.26 -12.56 16.87
C LEU A 43 2.02 -11.57 15.99
N TYR A 44 1.68 -10.27 16.03
CA TYR A 44 2.35 -9.26 15.22
C TYR A 44 2.39 -7.90 15.91
N THR A 45 3.39 -7.09 15.57
CA THR A 45 3.47 -5.66 15.92
C THR A 45 3.03 -4.82 14.72
N ASP A 46 2.15 -3.85 14.94
CA ASP A 46 1.73 -2.91 13.90
C ASP A 46 2.75 -1.75 13.79
N LEU A 47 3.34 -1.61 12.62
CA LEU A 47 4.30 -0.56 12.25
C LEU A 47 3.70 0.39 11.20
N THR A 48 2.38 0.34 10.99
CA THR A 48 1.70 1.17 10.00
C THR A 48 1.95 2.64 10.32
N PRO A 49 2.50 3.43 9.38
CA PRO A 49 2.74 4.84 9.62
C PRO A 49 1.39 5.53 9.87
N VAL A 50 1.30 6.24 10.99
CA VAL A 50 0.16 7.11 11.26
C VAL A 50 0.24 8.26 10.26
N PRO A 51 -0.82 8.53 9.48
CA PRO A 51 -0.82 9.65 8.56
C PRO A 51 -0.58 10.93 9.37
N ASP A 52 0.34 11.76 8.89
CA ASP A 52 0.68 13.01 9.56
C ASP A 52 -0.56 13.93 9.51
N PRO A 53 -1.16 14.31 10.65
CA PRO A 53 -2.36 15.13 10.66
C PRO A 53 -2.13 16.52 10.03
N CYS A 54 -0.87 16.94 9.89
CA CYS A 54 -0.50 18.20 9.26
C CYS A 54 -0.38 18.10 7.73
N GLU A 55 -0.41 16.90 7.14
CA GLU A 55 -0.37 16.75 5.69
C GLU A 55 -1.77 16.98 5.09
N PRO A 56 -1.98 18.07 4.32
CA PRO A 56 -3.26 18.31 3.69
C PRO A 56 -3.55 17.17 2.69
N PRO A 57 -4.80 16.70 2.57
CA PRO A 57 -5.15 15.70 1.58
C PRO A 57 -4.71 16.18 0.20
N PRO A 58 -4.29 15.30 -0.72
CA PRO A 58 -3.81 15.70 -2.03
C PRO A 58 -4.93 16.45 -2.78
N VAL A 59 -4.86 17.78 -2.73
CA VAL A 59 -5.79 18.64 -3.45
C VAL A 59 -5.40 18.59 -4.91
N ARG A 60 -6.39 18.37 -5.79
CA ARG A 60 -6.18 18.40 -7.22
C ARG A 60 -5.62 19.78 -7.61
N LYS A 61 -4.34 19.83 -7.94
CA LYS A 61 -3.67 21.08 -8.36
C LYS A 61 -4.09 21.43 -9.78
N GLY A 62 -4.56 22.66 -9.96
CA GLY A 62 -4.90 23.23 -11.27
C GLY A 62 -6.32 22.93 -11.77
N PRO A 63 -6.75 23.65 -12.83
CA PRO A 63 -8.08 23.48 -13.40
C PRO A 63 -8.26 22.09 -14.02
N ARG A 64 -9.52 21.65 -14.12
CA ARG A 64 -9.87 20.40 -14.81
C ARG A 64 -9.30 20.45 -16.25
N PRO A 65 -8.48 19.46 -16.67
CA PRO A 65 -7.89 19.46 -18.01
C PRO A 65 -8.95 19.53 -19.11
N THR A 66 -8.74 20.46 -20.05
CA THR A 66 -9.56 20.59 -21.25
C THR A 66 -9.28 19.43 -22.22
N LYS A 67 -10.08 19.31 -23.29
CA LYS A 67 -9.86 18.30 -24.34
C LYS A 67 -8.47 18.41 -24.97
N LYS A 68 -7.97 19.64 -25.17
CA LYS A 68 -6.65 19.90 -25.75
C LYS A 68 -5.54 19.39 -24.83
N HIS A 69 -5.57 19.75 -23.54
CA HIS A 69 -4.55 19.28 -22.58
C HIS A 69 -4.46 17.76 -22.50
N ARG A 70 -5.60 17.05 -22.61
CA ARG A 70 -5.59 15.58 -22.64
C ARG A 70 -4.89 15.03 -23.89
N ARG A 71 -5.16 15.60 -25.06
CA ARG A 71 -4.52 15.21 -26.33
C ARG A 71 -3.02 15.48 -26.32
N ASP A 72 -2.61 16.66 -25.86
CA ASP A 72 -1.18 17.02 -25.79
C ASP A 72 -0.42 16.07 -24.85
N TYR A 73 -1.02 15.69 -23.71
CA TYR A 73 -0.45 14.70 -22.80
C TYR A 73 -0.35 13.30 -23.42
N GLU A 74 -1.39 12.85 -24.13
CA GLU A 74 -1.38 11.58 -24.86
C GLU A 74 -0.30 11.55 -25.96
N GLU A 75 -0.16 12.66 -26.71
CA GLU A 75 0.89 12.84 -27.71
C GLU A 75 2.28 12.75 -27.06
N SER A 76 2.49 13.44 -25.94
CA SER A 76 3.78 13.43 -25.21
C SER A 76 4.15 12.05 -24.65
N ARG A 77 3.18 11.15 -24.44
CA ARG A 77 3.40 9.77 -24.00
C ARG A 77 3.63 8.79 -25.16
N ARG A 78 3.43 9.20 -26.42
CA ARG A 78 3.67 8.28 -27.54
C ARG A 78 5.18 8.06 -27.69
N PRO A 79 5.63 6.80 -27.76
CA PRO A 79 7.01 6.51 -28.10
C PRO A 79 7.30 6.96 -29.55
N PRO A 80 8.56 7.31 -29.88
CA PRO A 80 8.96 7.57 -31.26
C PRO A 80 8.63 6.35 -32.13
N LEU A 81 8.10 6.61 -33.32
CA LEU A 81 7.90 5.58 -34.33
C LEU A 81 9.27 5.32 -34.99
N GLU A 82 9.85 4.15 -34.73
CA GLU A 82 10.88 3.56 -35.61
C GLU A 82 10.23 2.76 -36.74
#